data_AF-A0A026WD17-F1
#
_entry.id   AF-A0A026WD17-F1
#
_cell.length_a   1.000
_cell.length_b   1.000
_cell.length_c   1.000
_cell.angle_alpha   90.00
_cell.angle_beta   90.00
_cell.angle_gamma   90.00
#
_symmetry.space_group_name_H-M   'P 1'
#
loop_
_entity.id
_entity.type
_entity.pdbx_description
1 polymer ?
#
loop_
_entity_poly.entity_id
_entity_poly.type
_entity_poly.pdbx_seq_one_letter_code
_entity_poly.pdbx_strand_id
1 'polypeptide(L)' 'MKCLVIVLIAMLAVNAVTAASDKCKPWLGLCHLTDDCCRNLVCLTYLAKCIPGKISNDDRPIGDGPFPPGYPN' A
#
# COMPACT_ATOMS: atom_id res chain seq x y z
N MET A 1 -10.51 -37.11 -23.45
CA MET A 1 -9.18 -36.67 -22.98
C MET A 1 -8.79 -35.26 -23.42
N LYS A 2 -9.45 -34.63 -24.41
CA LYS A 2 -9.19 -33.24 -24.82
C LYS A 2 -9.83 -32.18 -23.90
N CYS A 3 -10.94 -32.48 -23.24
CA CYS A 3 -11.64 -31.52 -22.36
C CYS A 3 -10.89 -31.24 -21.04
N LEU A 4 -10.15 -32.22 -20.51
CA LEU A 4 -9.37 -32.07 -19.27
C LEU A 4 -8.20 -31.09 -19.43
N VAL A 5 -7.58 -31.05 -20.61
CA VAL A 5 -6.48 -30.13 -20.92
C VAL A 5 -6.97 -28.68 -20.96
N ILE A 6 -8.19 -28.44 -21.45
CA ILE A 6 -8.77 -27.10 -21.56
C ILE A 6 -9.09 -26.52 -20.17
N VAL A 7 -9.55 -27.36 -19.23
CA VAL A 7 -9.88 -26.92 -17.86
C VAL A 7 -8.63 -26.59 -17.04
N LEU A 8 -7.52 -27.32 -17.22
CA LEU A 8 -6.26 -27.06 -16.54
C LEU A 8 -5.57 -25.76 -17.02
N ILE A 9 -5.72 -25.40 -18.29
CA ILE A 9 -5.19 -24.14 -18.84
C ILE A 9 -5.95 -22.93 -18.29
N ALA A 10 -7.26 -23.07 -18.01
CA ALA A 10 -8.09 -21.99 -17.48
C ALA A 10 -7.76 -21.61 -16.01
N MET A 11 -7.23 -22.55 -15.21
CA MET A 11 -6.88 -22.30 -13.80
C MET A 11 -5.56 -21.55 -13.61
N LEU A 12 -4.74 -21.42 -14.65
CA LEU A 12 -3.44 -20.72 -14.59
C LEU A 12 -3.54 -19.19 -14.74
N ALA A 13 -4.75 -18.65 -14.91
CA ALA A 13 -4.97 -17.21 -15.17
C ALA A 13 -5.08 -16.34 -13.91
N VAL A 14 -4.99 -16.90 -12.70
CA VAL A 14 -5.10 -16.14 -11.44
C VAL A 14 -3.76 -15.99 -10.74
N ASN A 15 -2.76 -15.44 -11.41
CA ASN A 15 -1.55 -14.91 -10.77
C ASN A 15 -1.12 -13.62 -11.47
N ALA A 16 -2.07 -12.72 -11.71
CA ALA A 16 -1.76 -11.34 -12.05
C ALA A 16 -1.30 -10.62 -10.77
N VAL A 17 -0.01 -10.75 -10.49
CA VAL A 17 0.88 -9.74 -9.90
C VAL A 17 0.16 -8.49 -9.38
N THR A 18 -0.17 -8.45 -8.09
CA THR A 18 -0.45 -7.19 -7.38
C THR A 18 0.88 -6.58 -6.93
N ALA A 19 1.77 -6.31 -7.88
CA ALA A 19 2.94 -5.48 -7.62
C ALA A 19 2.66 -4.09 -8.17
N ALA A 20 2.56 -3.13 -7.26
CA ALA A 20 2.52 -1.69 -7.48
C ALA A 20 1.29 -1.16 -8.24
N SER A 21 0.26 -0.76 -7.49
CA SER A 21 -0.04 0.67 -7.34
C SER A 21 -1.30 0.90 -6.48
N ASP A 22 -1.44 0.20 -5.36
CA ASP A 22 -2.41 0.64 -4.36
C ASP A 22 -1.78 1.81 -3.62
N LYS A 23 -2.31 3.00 -3.90
CA LYS A 23 -1.88 4.27 -3.32
C LYS A 23 -1.64 4.09 -1.82
N CYS A 24 -0.44 4.46 -1.38
CA CYS A 24 -0.13 4.55 0.03
C CYS A 24 -1.23 5.33 0.77
N LYS A 25 -1.42 5.04 2.05
CA LYS A 25 -2.45 5.67 2.86
C LYS A 25 -2.00 7.07 3.28
N PRO A 26 -2.80 8.10 3.01
CA PRO A 26 -2.46 9.47 3.40
C PRO A 26 -2.63 9.66 4.91
N TRP A 27 -2.43 10.89 5.38
CA TRP A 27 -2.57 11.23 6.79
C TRP A 27 -3.96 10.85 7.33
N LEU A 28 -4.00 10.23 8.51
CA LEU A 28 -5.20 9.68 9.16
C LEU A 28 -5.89 8.53 8.37
N GLY A 29 -5.25 8.03 7.31
CA GLY A 29 -5.63 6.80 6.64
C GLY A 29 -5.51 5.60 7.57
N LEU A 30 -6.39 4.61 7.39
CA LEU A 30 -6.34 3.35 8.14
C LEU A 30 -5.11 2.54 7.72
N CYS A 31 -4.33 2.03 8.66
CA CYS A 31 -3.13 1.23 8.41
C CYS A 31 -3.01 0.06 9.38
N HIS A 32 -2.28 -0.98 8.97
CA HIS A 32 -1.86 -2.09 9.82
C HIS A 32 -0.34 -2.07 10.01
N LEU A 33 0.39 -1.69 8.97
CA LEU A 33 1.84 -1.61 8.93
C LEU A 33 2.28 -0.21 8.50
N THR A 34 3.49 0.17 8.90
CA THR A 34 4.08 1.45 8.47
C THR A 34 4.17 1.53 6.95
N ASP A 35 4.48 0.44 6.27
CA ASP A 35 4.60 0.41 4.80
C ASP A 35 3.28 0.70 4.07
N ASP A 36 2.13 0.58 4.76
CA ASP A 36 0.84 1.00 4.21
C ASP A 36 0.77 2.52 4.04
N CYS A 37 1.49 3.29 4.86
CA CYS A 37 1.44 4.75 4.90
C CYS A 37 2.35 5.40 3.86
N CYS A 38 1.97 6.59 3.41
CA CYS A 38 2.80 7.38 2.50
C CYS A 38 4.09 7.89 3.16
N ARG A 39 5.02 8.40 2.33
CA ARG A 39 6.27 9.02 2.80
C ARG A 39 6.01 10.03 3.92
N ASN A 40 6.93 10.07 4.90
CA ASN A 40 6.85 10.92 6.09
C ASN A 40 5.68 10.59 7.03
N LEU A 41 5.04 9.43 6.86
CA LEU A 41 4.03 8.91 7.78
C LEU A 41 4.44 7.50 8.27
N VAL A 42 4.07 7.20 9.51
CA VAL A 42 4.22 5.88 10.14
C VAL A 42 2.88 5.39 10.66
N CYS A 43 2.70 4.07 10.73
CA CYS A 43 1.47 3.51 11.26
C CYS A 43 1.50 3.48 12.78
N LEU A 44 0.59 4.22 13.40
CA LEU A 44 0.37 4.14 14.83
C LEU A 44 -0.57 2.98 15.12
N THR A 45 0.01 1.81 15.38
CA THR A 45 -0.70 0.52 15.45
C THR A 45 -1.88 0.53 16.42
N TYR A 46 -1.77 1.22 17.56
CA TYR A 46 -2.86 1.30 18.54
C TYR A 46 -4.08 2.11 18.06
N LEU A 47 -3.89 3.05 17.12
CA LEU A 47 -4.99 3.78 16.47
C LEU A 47 -5.37 3.18 15.11
N ALA A 48 -4.51 2.31 14.55
CA ALA A 48 -4.53 1.91 13.16
C ALA A 48 -4.55 3.11 12.20
N LYS A 49 -3.75 4.15 12.49
CA LYS A 49 -3.72 5.42 11.72
C LYS A 49 -2.33 5.83 11.28
N CYS A 50 -2.22 6.34 10.04
CA CYS A 50 -1.01 6.98 9.55
C CYS A 50 -0.83 8.37 10.18
N ILE A 51 0.25 8.54 10.94
CA ILE A 51 0.59 9.79 11.64
C ILE A 51 1.98 10.28 11.22
N PRO A 52 2.32 11.57 11.44
CA PRO A 52 3.63 12.10 11.09
C PRO A 52 4.77 11.32 11.75
N GLY A 53 5.71 10.83 10.93
CA GLY A 53 6.87 10.10 11.41
C GLY A 53 7.91 9.96 10.32
N LYS A 54 9.19 10.10 10.67
CA LYS A 54 10.29 10.08 9.71
C LYS A 54 10.98 8.72 9.74
N ILE A 55 11.08 8.09 8.58
CA ILE A 55 11.91 6.90 8.37
C ILE A 55 13.17 7.35 7.63
N SER A 56 14.32 6.78 8.00
CA SER A 56 15.57 7.06 7.29
C SER A 56 15.57 6.36 5.94
N ASN A 57 15.98 7.05 4.87
CA ASN A 57 15.95 6.53 3.48
C ASN A 57 14.56 6.04 3.04
N ASP A 58 13.54 6.85 3.31
CA ASP A 58 12.15 6.53 2.97
C ASP A 58 11.84 6.78 1.49
N ASP A 59 11.87 5.71 0.69
CA ASP A 59 11.59 5.76 -0.75
C ASP A 59 10.11 5.57 -1.12
N ARG A 60 9.21 5.42 -0.14
CA ARG A 60 7.76 5.29 -0.38
C ARG A 60 7.21 6.52 -1.13
N PRO A 61 6.09 6.42 -1.87
CA PRO A 61 5.53 7.56 -2.59
C PRO A 61 5.02 8.65 -1.63
N ILE A 62 5.09 9.90 -2.07
CA ILE A 62 4.29 10.98 -1.49
C ILE A 62 2.85 10.76 -1.96
N GLY A 63 1.91 10.64 -1.03
CA GLY A 63 0.50 10.43 -1.37
C GLY A 63 -0.18 11.69 -1.89
N ASP A 64 -1.40 11.55 -2.40
CA ASP A 64 -2.20 12.69 -2.90
C ASP A 64 -2.80 13.56 -1.77
N GLY A 65 -2.48 13.26 -0.51
CA GLY A 65 -3.07 13.89 0.66
C GLY A 65 -4.37 13.22 1.15
N PRO A 66 -4.97 13.71 2.24
CA PRO A 66 -4.60 14.92 2.98
C PRO A 66 -3.23 14.81 3.66
N PHE A 67 -2.60 15.97 3.88
CA PHE A 67 -1.30 16.11 4.55
C PHE A 67 -1.47 16.71 5.95
N PRO A 68 -0.60 16.36 6.92
CA PRO A 68 -0.63 16.95 8.25
C PRO A 68 -0.25 18.44 8.22
N PRO A 69 -0.62 19.22 9.27
CA PRO A 69 -0.20 20.59 9.41
C PRO A 69 1.33 20.71 9.40
N GLY A 70 1.86 21.62 8.58
CA GLY A 70 3.30 21.82 8.45
C GLY A 70 4.04 20.73 7.66
N TYR A 71 3.33 19.90 6.89
CA TYR A 71 3.98 18.98 5.94
C TYR A 71 4.86 19.77 4.99
N PRO A 72 6.14 19.38 4.80
CA PRO A 72 7.04 20.09 3.90
C PRO A 72 6.49 19.98 2.47
N ASN A 73 6.24 21.15 1.85
CA ASN A 73 6.01 21.27 0.41
C ASN A 73 7.28 20.90 -0.37
#